data_AF-A0A4Y2TIY9-F1
#
_entry.id   AF-A0A4Y2TIY9-F1
#
_cell.length_a   1.000
_cell.length_b   1.000
_cell.length_c   1.000
_cell.angle_alpha   90.00
_cell.angle_beta   90.00
_cell.angle_gamma   90.00
#
_symmetry.space_group_name_H-M   'P 1'
#
loop_
_entity.id
_entity.type
_entity.pdbx_description
1 polymer ?
#
loop_
_entity_poly.entity_id
_entity_poly.type
_entity_poly.pdbx_seq_one_letter_code
_entity_poly.pdbx_strand_id
1 'polypeptide(L)'
;MLQRGFELRDWENTRYKTEHGWETPVLGMKWNRQLDSLRVNMSWMNESSLEKITKRIMLSAAHKVFDPIGYTAPVMLCPKLMLQEAWKMSIGWDTKITGDLRKEFLQWFQDLKILEEIHISK
;
A
#
# COMPACT_ATOMS: atom_id res chain seq x y z
N MET A 1 21.48 20.89 -6.65
CA MET A 1 21.05 20.26 -7.92
C MET A 1 20.23 19.03 -7.57
N LEU A 2 19.00 18.94 -8.10
CA LEU A 2 18.10 17.80 -7.90
C LEU A 2 18.67 16.57 -8.63
N GLN A 3 19.08 15.53 -7.90
CA GLN A 3 19.23 14.18 -8.46
C GLN A 3 17.82 13.60 -8.64
N ARG A 4 17.19 13.90 -9.78
CA ARG A 4 16.10 13.07 -10.31
C ARG A 4 16.73 12.10 -11.31
N GLY A 5 17.35 11.05 -10.79
CA GLY A 5 17.85 9.94 -11.59
C GLY A 5 16.70 8.98 -11.83
N PHE A 6 16.13 9.01 -13.04
CA PHE A 6 15.45 7.81 -13.53
C PHE A 6 16.57 6.85 -13.93
N GLU A 7 17.10 6.10 -12.95
CA GLU A 7 18.04 5.02 -13.22
C GLU A 7 17.33 4.00 -14.11
N LEU A 8 17.79 3.91 -15.36
CA LEU A 8 17.45 2.81 -16.24
C LEU A 8 17.95 1.55 -15.55
N ARG A 9 17.01 0.77 -15.01
CA ARG A 9 17.27 -0.38 -14.14
C ARG A 9 18.22 -1.34 -14.85
N ASP A 10 19.31 -1.66 -14.16
CA ASP A 10 20.12 -2.82 -14.46
C ASP A 10 19.23 -4.05 -14.66
N TRP A 11 19.59 -4.90 -15.62
CA TRP A 11 18.92 -6.17 -15.84
C TRP A 11 19.15 -7.07 -14.64
N GLU A 12 18.13 -7.17 -13.80
CA GLU A 12 18.10 -8.05 -12.64
C GLU A 12 17.71 -9.47 -13.07
N ASN A 13 18.49 -10.48 -12.66
CA ASN A 13 18.22 -11.88 -12.98
C ASN A 13 18.15 -12.77 -11.72
N THR A 14 17.52 -13.93 -11.84
CA THR A 14 17.41 -14.91 -10.74
C THR A 14 18.74 -15.51 -10.30
N ARG A 15 19.82 -15.36 -11.08
CA ARG A 15 21.09 -16.08 -10.85
C ARG A 15 21.92 -15.49 -9.71
N TYR A 16 21.69 -14.22 -9.34
CA TYR A 16 22.52 -13.54 -8.33
C TYR A 16 21.68 -12.82 -7.27
N LYS A 17 22.00 -13.05 -6.01
CA LYS A 17 21.44 -12.34 -4.86
C LYS A 17 21.99 -10.91 -4.86
N THR A 18 21.12 -9.90 -4.75
CA THR A 18 21.54 -8.50 -4.63
C THR A 18 21.85 -8.18 -3.17
N GLU A 19 22.39 -6.99 -2.91
CA GLU A 19 22.56 -6.46 -1.55
C GLU A 19 21.24 -6.49 -0.74
N HIS A 20 20.10 -6.41 -1.43
CA HIS A 20 18.74 -6.40 -0.85
C HIS A 20 18.08 -7.79 -0.87
N GLY A 21 18.84 -8.85 -1.19
CA GLY A 21 18.37 -10.22 -1.20
C GLY A 21 17.78 -10.67 -2.55
N TRP A 22 16.62 -11.31 -2.49
CA TRP A 22 15.91 -11.82 -3.68
C TRP A 22 14.78 -10.90 -4.14
N GLU A 23 14.54 -9.81 -3.40
CA GLU A 23 13.47 -8.88 -3.68
C GLU A 23 13.95 -7.72 -4.55
N THR A 24 13.20 -7.45 -5.62
CA THR A 24 13.44 -6.31 -6.50
C THR A 24 12.11 -5.56 -6.71
N PRO A 25 12.08 -4.22 -6.61
CA PRO A 25 10.86 -3.47 -6.88
C PRO A 25 10.54 -3.48 -8.38
N VAL A 26 9.33 -3.85 -8.76
CA VAL A 26 8.85 -3.90 -10.17
C VAL A 26 7.49 -3.24 -10.24
N LEU A 27 7.36 -2.18 -11.04
CA LEU A 27 6.10 -1.44 -11.20
C LEU A 27 5.43 -1.04 -9.86
N GLY A 28 6.21 -0.69 -8.83
CA GLY A 28 5.69 -0.36 -7.50
C GLY A 28 5.29 -1.57 -6.63
N MET A 29 5.37 -2.79 -7.16
CA MET A 29 5.24 -4.06 -6.45
C MET A 29 6.63 -4.60 -6.05
N LYS A 30 6.65 -5.70 -5.30
CA LYS A 30 7.87 -6.47 -5.00
C LYS A 30 7.86 -7.77 -5.77
N TRP A 31 8.94 -8.04 -6.49
CA TRP A 31 9.18 -9.32 -7.14
C TRP A 31 10.23 -10.11 -6.38
N ASN A 32 9.89 -11.32 -5.96
CA ASN A 32 10.84 -12.28 -5.44
C ASN A 32 11.39 -13.10 -6.61
N ARG A 33 12.65 -12.86 -6.96
CA ARG A 33 13.32 -13.48 -8.12
C ARG A 33 13.56 -14.98 -7.93
N GLN A 34 13.72 -15.45 -6.68
CA GLN A 34 13.98 -16.85 -6.37
C GLN A 34 12.73 -17.71 -6.53
N LEU A 35 11.58 -17.21 -6.05
CA LEU A 35 10.30 -17.91 -6.11
C LEU A 35 9.48 -17.56 -7.36
N ASP A 36 9.97 -16.62 -8.17
CA ASP A 36 9.24 -16.01 -9.29
C ASP A 36 7.82 -15.57 -8.90
N SER A 37 7.72 -14.83 -7.79
CA SER A 37 6.43 -14.43 -7.23
C SER A 37 6.33 -12.91 -7.07
N LEU A 38 5.19 -12.34 -7.43
CA LEU A 38 4.85 -10.94 -7.20
C LEU A 38 4.03 -10.76 -5.92
N ARG A 39 4.28 -9.66 -5.21
CA ARG A 39 3.49 -9.21 -4.07
C ARG A 39 3.40 -7.69 -4.02
N VAL A 40 2.32 -7.16 -3.45
CA VAL A 40 2.10 -5.73 -3.26
C VAL A 40 3.13 -5.16 -2.29
N ASN A 41 3.53 -3.91 -2.51
CA ASN A 41 4.45 -3.24 -1.61
C ASN A 41 3.70 -2.59 -0.44
N MET A 42 3.86 -3.15 0.77
CA MET A 42 3.25 -2.66 2.00
C MET A 42 4.25 -2.00 2.97
N SER A 43 5.48 -1.67 2.53
CA SER A 43 6.51 -1.10 3.41
C SER A 43 6.09 0.18 4.14
N TRP A 44 5.18 0.94 3.53
CA TRP A 44 4.64 2.21 4.04
C TRP A 44 3.73 2.05 5.26
N MET A 45 3.26 0.83 5.58
CA MET A 45 2.37 0.59 6.72
C MET A 45 3.07 0.89 8.05
N ASN A 46 4.38 0.61 8.15
CA ASN A 46 5.17 0.83 9.36
C ASN A 46 5.42 2.32 9.66
N GLU A 47 5.37 3.17 8.64
CA GLU A 47 5.57 4.63 8.76
C GLU A 47 4.29 5.39 9.11
N SER A 48 3.13 4.71 9.04
CA SER A 48 1.83 5.37 9.13
C SER A 48 1.40 5.53 10.60
N SER A 49 1.43 6.76 11.13
CA SER A 49 0.84 7.06 12.44
C SER A 49 -0.69 7.00 12.37
N LEU A 50 -1.27 6.11 13.17
CA LEU A 50 -2.72 5.90 13.27
C LEU A 50 -3.36 6.58 14.51
N GLU A 51 -2.58 7.37 15.25
CA GLU A 51 -3.06 8.07 16.45
C GLU A 51 -4.16 9.09 16.13
N LYS A 52 -3.99 9.82 15.02
CA LYS A 52 -4.93 10.82 14.52
C LYS A 52 -5.32 10.49 13.08
N ILE A 53 -6.37 9.70 12.91
CA ILE A 53 -6.94 9.43 11.59
C ILE A 53 -7.70 10.67 11.10
N THR A 54 -7.39 11.11 9.88
CA THR A 54 -8.04 12.22 9.18
C THR A 54 -8.45 11.77 7.77
N LYS A 55 -9.30 12.55 7.09
CA LYS A 55 -9.65 12.30 5.67
C LYS A 55 -8.42 12.15 4.79
N ARG A 56 -7.42 13.01 5.03
CA ARG A 56 -6.14 12.99 4.29
C ARG A 56 -5.39 11.67 4.49
N ILE A 57 -5.36 11.16 5.72
CA ILE A 57 -4.69 9.90 6.03
C ILE A 57 -5.44 8.72 5.41
N MET A 58 -6.78 8.70 5.49
CA MET A 58 -7.59 7.65 4.86
C MET A 58 -7.36 7.59 3.34
N LEU A 59 -7.34 8.76 2.69
CA LEU A 59 -7.11 8.86 1.25
C LEU A 59 -5.70 8.41 0.88
N SER A 60 -4.70 8.88 1.64
CA SER A 60 -3.30 8.52 1.45
C SER A 60 -3.10 7.01 1.58
N ALA A 61 -3.64 6.39 2.63
CA ALA A 61 -3.53 4.94 2.84
C ALA A 61 -4.21 4.16 1.70
N ALA A 62 -5.42 4.56 1.28
CA ALA A 62 -6.12 3.92 0.19
C ALA A 62 -5.35 3.99 -1.14
N HIS A 63 -4.68 5.10 -1.43
CA HIS A 63 -3.91 5.26 -2.67
C HIS A 63 -2.49 4.70 -2.61
N LYS A 64 -1.95 4.41 -1.42
CA LYS A 64 -0.64 3.74 -1.26
C LYS A 64 -0.69 2.25 -1.57
N VAL A 65 -1.86 1.63 -1.52
CA VAL A 65 -2.06 0.27 -2.04
C VAL A 65 -2.05 0.35 -3.58
N PHE A 66 -0.87 0.17 -4.16
CA PHE A 66 -0.67 0.20 -5.60
C PHE A 66 -0.62 -1.21 -6.18
N ASP A 67 -1.51 -1.47 -7.13
CA ASP A 67 -1.65 -2.77 -7.76
C ASP A 67 -2.07 -2.61 -9.24
N PRO A 68 -1.11 -2.73 -10.18
CA PRO A 68 -1.39 -2.55 -11.60
C PRO A 68 -2.16 -3.73 -12.23
N ILE A 69 -2.22 -4.89 -11.58
CA ILE A 69 -2.87 -6.10 -12.10
C ILE A 69 -4.25 -6.35 -11.46
N GLY A 70 -4.56 -5.69 -10.35
CA GLY A 70 -5.91 -5.59 -9.78
C GLY A 70 -6.32 -6.69 -8.80
N TYR A 71 -5.41 -7.55 -8.33
CA TYR A 71 -5.72 -8.60 -7.38
C TYR A 71 -6.14 -8.08 -5.97
N THR A 72 -5.74 -6.87 -5.62
CA THR A 72 -6.14 -6.16 -4.40
C THR A 72 -7.50 -5.47 -4.53
N ALA A 73 -8.11 -5.45 -5.71
CA ALA A 73 -9.38 -4.76 -5.95
C ALA A 73 -10.50 -5.07 -4.94
N PRO A 74 -10.70 -6.34 -4.48
CA PRO A 74 -11.75 -6.66 -3.51
C PRO A 74 -11.61 -5.92 -2.18
N VAL A 75 -10.39 -5.80 -1.66
CA VAL A 75 -10.13 -5.13 -0.38
C VAL A 75 -10.11 -3.60 -0.49
N MET A 76 -9.96 -3.08 -1.72
CA MET A 76 -9.91 -1.65 -2.00
C MET A 76 -11.28 -0.99 -2.12
N LEU A 77 -12.38 -1.75 -2.06
CA LEU A 77 -13.74 -1.19 -2.03
C LEU A 77 -14.05 -0.55 -0.68
N CYS A 78 -13.78 -1.25 0.43
CA CYS A 78 -14.04 -0.79 1.79
C CYS A 78 -13.52 0.62 2.10
N PRO A 79 -12.23 0.95 1.88
CA PRO A 79 -11.70 2.28 2.20
C PRO A 79 -12.31 3.38 1.33
N LYS A 80 -12.78 3.06 0.11
CA LYS A 80 -13.45 4.02 -0.77
C LYS A 80 -14.85 4.37 -0.24
N LEU A 81 -15.58 3.39 0.29
CA LEU A 81 -16.87 3.61 0.96
C LEU A 81 -16.69 4.45 2.22
N MET A 82 -15.70 4.11 3.05
CA MET A 82 -15.37 4.87 4.26
C MET A 82 -14.95 6.31 3.94
N LEU A 83 -14.16 6.52 2.87
CA LEU A 83 -13.84 7.84 2.37
C LEU A 83 -15.12 8.59 1.99
N GLN A 84 -16.00 7.97 1.20
CA GLN A 84 -17.28 8.56 0.80
C GLN A 84 -18.12 8.99 2.01
N GLU A 85 -18.18 8.18 3.06
CA GLU A 85 -18.83 8.54 4.31
C GLU A 85 -18.15 9.74 4.97
N ALA A 86 -16.82 9.72 5.08
CA ALA A 86 -16.07 10.85 5.64
C ALA A 86 -16.39 12.15 4.89
N TRP A 87 -16.49 12.12 3.56
CA TRP A 87 -16.85 13.28 2.75
C TRP A 87 -18.21 13.89 3.13
N LYS A 88 -19.19 13.07 3.52
CA LYS A 88 -20.53 13.51 3.95
C LYS A 88 -20.54 14.18 5.33
N MET A 89 -19.57 13.88 6.20
CA MET A 89 -19.52 14.40 7.58
C MET A 89 -19.27 15.92 7.70
N SER A 90 -19.13 16.66 6.59
CA SER A 90 -18.87 18.12 6.58
C SER A 90 -17.67 18.59 7.43
N ILE A 91 -16.72 17.70 7.71
CA ILE A 91 -15.47 18.00 8.44
C ILE A 91 -14.31 18.35 7.50
N GLY A 92 -13.31 19.07 8.00
CA GLY A 92 -12.10 19.42 7.25
C GLY A 92 -11.17 18.23 6.98
N TRP A 93 -10.20 18.44 6.09
CA TRP A 93 -9.22 17.42 5.67
C TRP A 93 -8.36 16.86 6.81
N ASP A 94 -7.99 17.72 7.76
CA ASP A 94 -7.07 17.43 8.86
C ASP A 94 -7.79 17.34 10.22
N THR A 95 -9.13 17.33 10.19
CA THR A 95 -10.00 17.07 11.33
C THR A 95 -9.95 15.59 11.69
N LYS A 96 -9.85 15.30 13.00
CA LYS A 96 -9.80 13.93 13.51
C LYS A 96 -11.16 13.24 13.31
N ILE A 97 -11.14 12.06 12.70
CA ILE A 97 -12.31 11.19 12.58
C ILE A 97 -12.45 10.36 13.85
N THR A 98 -13.66 10.27 14.38
CA THR A 98 -14.01 9.57 15.63
C THR A 98 -15.19 8.62 15.40
N GLY A 99 -15.56 7.85 16.42
CA GLY A 99 -16.70 6.92 16.32
C GLY A 99 -16.38 5.67 15.50
N ASP A 100 -17.41 5.12 14.85
CA ASP A 100 -17.34 3.82 14.19
C ASP A 100 -16.52 3.85 12.91
N LEU A 101 -16.61 4.92 12.11
CA LEU A 101 -15.80 5.11 10.91
C LEU A 101 -14.28 5.03 11.19
N ARG A 102 -13.84 5.52 12.37
CA ARG A 102 -12.44 5.38 12.81
C ARG A 102 -12.11 3.91 13.09
N LYS A 103 -12.98 3.18 13.79
CA LYS A 103 -12.76 1.77 14.14
C LYS A 103 -12.71 0.91 12.88
N GLU A 104 -13.65 1.12 11.97
CA GLU A 104 -13.70 0.40 10.70
C GLU A 104 -12.45 0.64 9.85
N PHE A 105 -12.00 1.89 9.75
CA PHE A 105 -10.77 2.20 9.03
C PHE A 105 -9.53 1.55 9.69
N LEU A 106 -9.46 1.55 11.03
CA LEU A 106 -8.38 0.86 11.75
C LEU A 106 -8.39 -0.64 11.50
N GLN A 107 -9.58 -1.27 11.50
CA GLN A 107 -9.74 -2.68 11.22
C GLN A 107 -9.27 -2.99 9.80
N TRP A 108 -9.78 -2.26 8.80
CA TRP A 108 -9.33 -2.40 7.41
C TRP A 108 -7.82 -2.23 7.28
N PHE A 109 -7.23 -1.25 7.96
CA PHE A 109 -5.79 -1.02 7.94
C PHE A 109 -5.00 -2.19 8.53
N GLN A 110 -5.51 -2.82 9.59
CA GLN A 110 -4.86 -4.01 10.16
C GLN A 110 -4.99 -5.21 9.23
N ASP A 111 -6.16 -5.40 8.63
CA ASP A 111 -6.45 -6.50 7.70
C ASP A 111 -5.62 -6.41 6.42
N LEU A 112 -5.18 -5.20 6.01
CA LEU A 112 -4.27 -5.03 4.89
C LEU A 112 -2.96 -5.82 5.02
N LYS A 113 -2.53 -6.17 6.24
CA LYS A 113 -1.33 -6.99 6.45
C LYS A 113 -1.45 -8.37 5.82
N ILE A 114 -2.68 -8.89 5.70
CA ILE A 114 -2.95 -10.18 5.05
C ILE A 114 -2.51 -10.15 3.58
N LEU A 115 -2.50 -8.98 2.93
CA LEU A 115 -2.02 -8.85 1.55
C LEU A 115 -0.52 -9.14 1.41
N GLU A 116 0.28 -9.03 2.48
CA GLU A 116 1.70 -9.38 2.45
C GLU A 116 1.94 -10.88 2.29
N GLU A 117 0.96 -11.69 2.69
CA GLU A 117 0.97 -13.16 2.59
C GLU A 117 0.50 -13.65 1.21
N ILE A 118 -0.06 -12.76 0.39
CA ILE A 118 -0.54 -13.10 -0.96
C ILE A 118 0.62 -13.02 -1.93
N HIS A 119 0.97 -14.17 -2.49
CA HIS A 119 1.99 -14.33 -3.53
C HIS A 119 1.34 -14.75 -4.83
N ILE A 120 1.60 -14.01 -5.89
CA ILE A 120 1.19 -14.37 -7.24
C ILE A 120 2.38 -15.03 -7.91
N SER A 121 2.36 -16.35 -7.98
CA SER A 121 3.32 -17.15 -8.73
C SER A 121 2.86 -17.32 -10.17
N LYS A 122 3.81 -17.73 -11.01
CA LYS A 122 3.55 -18.21 -12.37
C LYS A 122 2.80 -19.54 -12.39
#